data_AF-A0ABD3E678-F1
#
_entry.id   AF-A0ABD3E678-F1
#
_cell.length_a   1.000
_cell.length_b   1.000
_cell.length_c   1.000
_cell.angle_alpha   90.00
_cell.angle_beta   90.00
_cell.angle_gamma   90.00
#
_symmetry.space_group_name_H-M   'P 1'
#
loop_
_entity.id
_entity.type
_entity.pdbx_description
1 polymer ?
#
loop_
_entity_poly.entity_id
_entity_poly.type
_entity_poly.pdbx_seq_one_letter_code
_entity_poly.pdbx_strand_id
1 'polypeptide(L)' 'MGIDWTRIMPEEPVNGSTETTNFAALERYKWIINKVRSYGMKVMVTLFHHSLPPWAAEYGGWKLEKTVDYFIEFTGTC' A
#
# COMPACT_ATOMS: atom_id res chain seq x y z
N MET A 1 6.09 7.91 -8.72
CA MET A 1 6.50 7.45 -7.36
C MET A 1 5.58 6.30 -6.98
N GLY A 2 6.10 5.21 -6.43
CA GLY A 2 5.28 4.06 -6.03
C GLY A 2 4.98 4.05 -4.53
N ILE A 3 3.79 3.57 -4.16
CA ILE A 3 3.50 3.14 -2.79
C ILE A 3 3.65 1.63 -2.75
N ASP A 4 4.43 1.13 -1.81
CA ASP A 4 4.69 -0.31 -1.65
C ASP A 4 3.67 -0.92 -0.71
N TRP A 5 2.79 -1.78 -1.25
CA TRP A 5 1.73 -2.44 -0.50
C TRP A 5 2.28 -3.21 0.70
N THR A 6 3.38 -3.95 0.54
CA THR A 6 4.03 -4.70 1.63
C THR A 6 4.46 -3.80 2.79
N ARG A 7 4.84 -2.55 2.51
CA ARG A 7 5.26 -1.61 3.56
C ARG A 7 4.08 -1.01 4.30
N ILE A 8 2.94 -0.84 3.64
CA ILE A 8 1.72 -0.32 4.26
C ILE A 8 1.01 -1.43 5.03
N MET A 9 0.94 -2.64 4.47
CA MET A 9 0.29 -3.82 5.06
C MET A 9 1.29 -4.99 5.08
N PRO A 10 2.19 -5.05 6.09
CA PRO A 10 3.18 -6.12 6.22
C PRO A 10 2.58 -7.49 6.52
N GLU A 11 1.34 -7.55 7.03
CA GLU A 11 0.63 -8.77 7.41
C GLU A 11 -0.75 -8.83 6.73
N GLU A 12 -1.33 -10.02 6.61
CA GLU A 12 -2.65 -10.22 6.02
C GLU A 12 -3.73 -9.55 6.89
N PRO A 13 -4.61 -8.68 6.35
CA PRO A 13 -5.60 -7.92 7.12
C PRO A 13 -6.83 -8.76 7.50
N VAL A 14 -6.62 -9.88 8.20
CA VAL A 14 -7.69 -10.83 8.58
C VAL A 14 -8.75 -10.19 9.49
N ASN A 15 -8.34 -9.27 10.37
CA ASN A 15 -9.23 -8.51 11.26
C ASN A 15 -9.51 -7.09 10.75
N GLY A 16 -9.22 -6.83 9.46
CA GLY A 16 -9.31 -5.53 8.83
C GLY A 16 -7.98 -4.78 8.75
N SER A 17 -7.92 -3.83 7.83
CA SER A 17 -6.73 -3.02 7.51
C SER A 17 -6.17 -2.18 8.66
N THR A 18 -6.97 -1.71 9.61
CA THR A 18 -6.48 -0.79 10.67
C THR A 18 -5.39 -1.41 11.55
N GLU A 19 -5.50 -2.69 11.91
CA GLU A 19 -4.54 -3.36 12.78
C GLU A 19 -3.22 -3.67 12.07
N THR A 20 -3.30 -3.98 10.78
CA THR A 20 -2.14 -4.36 9.97
C THR A 20 -1.48 -3.17 9.29
N THR A 21 -2.08 -1.98 9.32
CA THR A 21 -1.54 -0.78 8.67
C THR A 21 -0.33 -0.23 9.43
N ASN A 22 0.79 -0.12 8.73
CA ASN A 22 1.97 0.59 9.19
C ASN A 22 1.83 2.10 8.96
N PHE A 23 1.27 2.81 9.94
CA PHE A 23 1.09 4.27 9.88
C PHE A 23 2.39 5.07 9.75
N ALA A 24 3.52 4.55 10.26
CA ALA A 24 4.81 5.22 10.11
C ALA A 24 5.28 5.22 8.64
N ALA A 25 4.98 4.16 7.89
CA ALA A 25 5.25 4.11 6.45
C ALA A 25 4.37 5.10 5.68
N LEU A 26 3.08 5.21 6.02
CA LEU A 26 2.17 6.21 5.43
C LEU A 26 2.67 7.65 5.66
N GLU A 27 3.02 7.99 6.90
CA GLU A 27 3.54 9.32 7.21
C GLU A 27 4.87 9.61 6.50
N ARG A 28 5.70 8.59 6.29
CA ARG A 28 6.91 8.73 5.46
C ARG A 28 6.57 9.06 4.01
N TYR A 29 5.63 8.36 3.39
CA TYR A 29 5.20 8.67 2.00
C TYR A 29 4.59 10.06 1.89
N LYS A 30 3.72 10.43 2.83
CA LYS A 30 3.11 11.76 2.92
C LYS A 30 4.18 12.85 3.06
N TRP A 31 5.19 12.65 3.90
CA TRP A 31 6.33 13.56 4.01
C TRP A 31 7.07 13.73 2.69
N ILE A 32 7.36 12.63 1.97
CA ILE A 32 8.02 12.68 0.65
C ILE A 32 7.18 13.48 -0.35
N ILE A 33 5.88 13.17 -0.44
CA ILE A 33 4.95 13.85 -1.36
C ILE A 33 4.89 15.35 -1.04
N ASN A 34 4.73 15.71 0.23
CA ASN A 34 4.70 17.10 0.66
C ASN A 34 6.02 17.82 0.37
N LYS A 35 7.15 17.14 0.55
CA LYS A 35 8.47 17.70 0.25
C LYS A 35 8.61 17.99 -1.25
N VAL A 36 8.23 17.06 -2.13
CA VAL A 36 8.25 17.28 -3.59
C VAL A 36 7.30 18.43 -3.98
N ARG A 37 6.10 18.46 -3.41
CA ARG A 37 5.14 19.56 -3.63
C ARG A 37 5.65 20.91 -3.16
N SER A 38 6.43 20.95 -2.07
CA SER A 38 7.03 22.20 -1.56
C SER A 38 8.03 22.84 -2.54
N TYR A 39 8.55 22.08 -3.50
CA TYR A 39 9.38 22.58 -4.59
C TYR A 39 8.56 22.95 -5.86
N GLY A 40 7.23 23.02 -5.77
CA GLY A 40 6.37 23.40 -6.90
C GLY A 40 6.12 22.28 -7.94
N MET A 41 6.56 21.05 -7.65
CA MET A 41 6.39 19.91 -8.56
C MET A 41 5.06 19.17 -8.32
N LYS A 42 4.52 18.58 -9.39
CA LYS A 42 3.37 17.66 -9.32
C LYS A 42 3.85 16.22 -9.13
N VAL A 43 3.11 15.44 -8.35
CA VAL A 43 3.44 14.03 -8.07
C VAL A 43 2.37 13.14 -8.69
N MET A 44 2.80 12.15 -9.46
CA MET A 44 1.98 11.01 -9.86
C MET A 44 2.35 9.81 -9.00
N VAL A 45 1.33 9.23 -8.36
CA VAL A 45 1.48 8.06 -7.49
C VAL A 45 1.01 6.81 -8.24
N THR A 46 1.80 5.75 -8.16
CA THR A 46 1.48 4.42 -8.66
C THR A 46 1.22 3.51 -7.45
N LEU A 47 -0.01 3.01 -7.32
CA LEU A 47 -0.42 2.20 -6.16
C LEU A 47 0.07 0.75 -6.25
N PHE A 48 0.30 0.25 -7.47
CA PHE A 48 0.83 -1.09 -7.67
C PHE A 48 1.86 -1.09 -8.80
N HIS A 49 3.06 -1.57 -8.50
CA HIS A 49 4.16 -1.70 -9.47
C HIS A 49 4.80 -3.09 -9.35
N HIS A 50 3.97 -4.12 -9.53
CA HIS A 50 4.36 -5.54 -9.50
C HIS A 50 4.93 -6.04 -8.15
N SER A 51 4.82 -5.25 -7.07
CA SER A 51 5.18 -5.63 -5.71
C SER A 51 3.95 -6.15 -4.98
N LEU A 52 3.80 -7.48 -4.94
CA LEU A 52 2.75 -8.15 -4.17
C LEU A 52 3.31 -8.48 -2.76
N PRO A 53 2.54 -8.26 -1.68
CA PRO A 53 2.97 -8.68 -0.35
C PRO A 53 3.28 -10.19 -0.27
N PRO A 54 4.30 -10.60 0.51
CA PRO A 54 4.64 -12.01 0.67
C PRO A 54 3.46 -12.87 1.16
N TRP A 55 2.71 -12.38 2.15
CA TRP A 55 1.51 -13.05 2.66
C TRP A 55 0.45 -13.25 1.58
N ALA A 56 0.34 -12.32 0.63
CA ALA A 56 -0.57 -12.44 -0.50
C ALA A 56 -0.07 -13.47 -1.52
N ALA A 57 1.23 -13.49 -1.79
CA ALA A 57 1.84 -14.47 -2.67
C ALA A 57 1.69 -15.90 -2.12
N GLU A 58 1.85 -16.09 -0.81
CA GLU A 58 1.78 -17.39 -0.12
C GLU A 58 0.44 -18.08 -0.30
N TYR A 59 -0.68 -17.35 -0.26
CA TYR A 59 -1.99 -17.95 -0.49
C TYR A 59 -2.37 -18.10 -1.97
N GLY A 60 -1.57 -17.60 -2.92
CA GLY A 60 -1.83 -17.69 -4.36
C GLY A 60 -2.04 -16.37 -5.10
N GLY A 61 -1.97 -15.23 -4.39
CA GLY A 61 -1.98 -13.88 -4.96
C GLY A 61 -3.20 -13.60 -5.85
N TRP A 62 -2.97 -12.95 -6.99
CA TRP A 62 -4.02 -12.55 -7.94
C TRP A 62 -4.88 -13.69 -8.50
N LYS A 63 -4.53 -14.96 -8.25
CA LYS A 63 -5.38 -16.11 -8.61
C LYS A 63 -6.58 -16.29 -7.67
N LEU A 64 -6.52 -15.71 -6.46
CA LEU A 64 -7.62 -15.72 -5.51
C LEU A 64 -8.31 -14.37 -5.49
N GLU A 65 -9.64 -14.39 -5.54
CA GLU A 65 -10.49 -13.18 -5.57
C GLU A 65 -10.28 -12.30 -4.33
N LYS A 66 -9.99 -12.88 -3.16
CA LYS A 66 -9.70 -12.14 -1.92
C LYS A 66 -8.57 -11.12 -2.05
N THR A 67 -7.64 -11.29 -3.01
CA THR A 67 -6.57 -10.30 -3.27
C THR A 67 -7.14 -8.99 -3.79
N VAL A 68 -8.25 -9.03 -4.54
CA VAL A 68 -8.92 -7.83 -5.02
C VAL A 68 -9.50 -7.06 -3.83
N ASP A 69 -10.14 -7.74 -2.89
CA ASP A 69 -10.70 -7.12 -1.68
C ASP A 69 -9.59 -6.47 -0.84
N TYR A 70 -8.50 -7.20 -0.59
CA TYR A 70 -7.36 -6.64 0.15
C TYR A 70 -6.69 -5.49 -0.60
N PHE A 71 -6.66 -5.52 -1.93
CA PHE A 71 -6.14 -4.40 -2.72
C PHE A 71 -7.06 -3.17 -2.59
N ILE A 72 -8.38 -3.36 -2.60
CA ILE A 72 -9.34 -2.28 -2.37
C ILE A 72 -9.12 -1.67 -0.98
N GLU A 73 -8.98 -2.50 0.07
CA GLU A 73 -8.66 -2.01 1.42
C GLU A 73 -7.37 -1.18 1.44
N PHE A 74 -6.29 -1.70 0.83
CA PHE A 74 -5.03 -0.98 0.69
C PHE A 74 -5.20 0.38 0.00
N THR A 75 -5.96 0.44 -1.09
CA THR A 75 -6.23 1.71 -1.78
C THR A 75 -7.12 2.66 -0.98
N GLY A 76 -8.01 2.15 -0.12
CA GLY A 76 -8.84 2.96 0.77
C GLY A 76 -8.06 3.54 1.96
N THR A 77 -6.96 2.91 2.35
CA THR A 77 -6.03 3.43 3.38
C THR A 77 -5.13 4.56 2.87
N CYS A 78 -4.82 4.59 1.58
CA CYS A 78 -3.88 5.54 0.95
C CYS A 78 -4.54 6.88 0.58
#